data_AF-A0A7V6CC14-F1
#
_entry.id   AF-A0A7V6CC14-F1
#
_cell.length_a   1.000
_cell.length_b   1.000
_cell.length_c   1.000
_cell.angle_alpha   90.00
_cell.angle_beta   90.00
_cell.angle_gamma   90.00
#
_symmetry.space_group_name_H-M   'P 1'
#
loop_
_entity.id
_entity.type
_entity.pdbx_description
1 polymer ?
#
loop_
_entity_poly.entity_id
_entity_poly.type
_entity_poly.pdbx_seq_one_letter_code
_entity_poly.pdbx_strand_id
1 'polypeptide(L)' 'MAGVPDRVLDTLVDNVTICAALEDLDAVVDRLRAYERAGLGAIALRLYADPADSIRLIGERVVPHLSAGD' A
#
# COMPACT_ATOMS: atom_id res chain seq x y z
N MET A 1 19.88 12.54 -3.49
CA MET A 1 20.79 11.58 -2.82
C MET A 1 21.98 11.37 -3.74
N ALA A 2 23.12 12.02 -3.49
CA ALA A 2 24.28 11.90 -4.38
C ALA A 2 24.97 10.54 -4.18
N GLY A 3 25.26 9.82 -5.27
CA GLY A 3 26.05 8.58 -5.25
C GLY A 3 25.27 7.26 -5.31
N VAL A 4 23.93 7.28 -5.29
CA VAL A 4 23.10 6.09 -5.52
C VAL A 4 22.59 6.12 -6.97
N PRO A 5 22.80 5.06 -7.78
CA PRO A 5 22.25 5.00 -9.13
C PRO A 5 20.71 5.02 -9.12
N ASP A 6 20.10 5.75 -10.04
CA ASP A 6 18.65 5.92 -10.12
C ASP A 6 17.91 4.57 -10.13
N ARG A 7 18.40 3.60 -10.91
CA ARG A 7 17.83 2.23 -10.95
C ARG A 7 17.65 1.58 -9.57
N VAL A 8 18.53 1.90 -8.60
CA VAL A 8 18.45 1.35 -7.25
C VAL A 8 17.36 2.07 -6.47
N LEU A 9 17.27 3.39 -6.61
CA LEU A 9 16.20 4.18 -6.01
C LEU A 9 14.84 3.74 -6.57
N ASP A 10 14.72 3.60 -7.88
CA ASP A 10 13.51 3.14 -8.55
C ASP A 10 13.10 1.75 -8.05
N THR A 11 14.06 0.81 -7.97
CA THR A 11 13.80 -0.54 -7.43
C THR A 11 13.24 -0.48 -6.01
N LEU A 12 13.77 0.40 -5.15
CA LEU A 12 13.28 0.54 -3.77
C LEU A 12 11.89 1.17 -3.73
N VAL A 13 11.64 2.21 -4.53
CA VAL A 13 10.31 2.83 -4.65
C VAL A 13 9.29 1.79 -5.12
N ASP A 14 9.60 1.08 -6.19
CA ASP A 14 8.70 0.12 -6.83
C ASP A 14 8.37 -1.09 -5.94
N ASN A 15 9.25 -1.47 -5.01
CA ASN A 15 9.10 -2.70 -4.24
C ASN A 15 8.80 -2.48 -2.75
N VAL A 16 9.18 -1.33 -2.19
CA VAL A 16 9.13 -1.07 -0.74
C VAL A 16 8.11 0.02 -0.37
N THR A 17 7.52 0.71 -1.35
CA THR A 17 6.51 1.74 -1.13
C THR A 17 5.19 1.37 -1.81
N ILE A 18 4.08 1.77 -1.20
CA ILE A 18 2.75 1.77 -1.83
C ILE A 18 2.27 3.22 -1.83
N CYS A 19 2.13 3.80 -3.01
CA CYS A 19 1.62 5.15 -3.20
C CYS A 19 0.80 5.17 -4.50
N ALA A 20 -0.44 5.62 -4.42
CA ALA A 20 -1.36 5.63 -5.54
C ALA A 20 -2.43 6.71 -5.34
N ALA A 21 -3.02 7.16 -6.44
CA ALA A 21 -4.25 7.94 -6.39
C ALA A 21 -5.44 7.04 -6.05
N LEU A 22 -6.55 7.65 -5.61
CA LEU A 22 -7.75 6.88 -5.23
C LEU A 22 -8.38 6.13 -6.41
N GLU A 23 -8.21 6.64 -7.63
CA GLU A 23 -8.65 5.99 -8.88
C GLU A 23 -7.89 4.69 -9.19
N ASP A 24 -6.66 4.54 -8.67
CA ASP A 24 -5.82 3.36 -8.86
C ASP A 24 -5.94 2.34 -7.70
N LEU A 25 -6.98 2.48 -6.87
CA LEU A 25 -7.17 1.68 -5.66
C LEU A 25 -7.21 0.17 -5.95
N ASP A 26 -7.80 -0.26 -7.07
CA ASP A 26 -7.87 -1.68 -7.43
C ASP A 26 -6.47 -2.29 -7.62
N ALA A 27 -5.53 -1.56 -8.23
CA ALA A 27 -4.15 -1.99 -8.37
C ALA A 27 -3.43 -2.11 -7.02
N VAL A 28 -3.76 -1.21 -6.08
CA VAL A 28 -3.26 -1.29 -4.70
C VAL A 28 -3.79 -2.55 -4.00
N VAL A 29 -5.09 -2.83 -4.11
CA VAL A 29 -5.71 -4.04 -3.53
C VAL A 29 -5.06 -5.30 -4.08
N ASP A 30 -4.83 -5.39 -5.38
CA ASP A 30 -4.19 -6.55 -6.00
C ASP A 30 -2.77 -6.79 -5.46
N ARG A 31 -2.03 -5.71 -5.22
CA ARG A 31 -0.72 -5.78 -4.59
C ARG A 31 -0.78 -6.22 -3.13
N LEU A 32 -1.74 -5.73 -2.36
CA LEU A 32 -1.97 -6.16 -0.97
C LEU A 32 -2.31 -7.65 -0.89
N ARG A 33 -3.17 -8.15 -1.79
CA ARG A 33 -3.49 -9.59 -1.91
C ARG A 33 -2.29 -10.43 -2.35
N ALA A 34 -1.40 -9.87 -3.18
CA ALA A 34 -0.16 -10.55 -3.53
C ALA A 34 0.75 -10.73 -2.31
N TYR A 35 0.82 -9.74 -1.41
CA TYR A 35 1.56 -9.88 -0.16
C TYR A 35 0.95 -10.90 0.79
N GLU A 36 -0.37 -10.90 0.94
CA GLU A 36 -1.09 -11.92 1.72
C GLU A 36 -0.77 -13.33 1.21
N ARG A 37 -0.87 -13.56 -0.11
CA ARG A 37 -0.51 -14.85 -0.74
C ARG A 37 0.96 -15.23 -0.55
N ALA A 38 1.85 -14.25 -0.40
CA ALA A 38 3.25 -14.47 -0.09
C ALA A 38 3.50 -14.76 1.41
N GLY A 39 2.46 -14.75 2.24
CA GLY A 39 2.53 -15.05 3.68
C GLY A 39 2.66 -13.84 4.58
N LEU A 40 2.47 -12.61 4.06
CA LEU A 40 2.47 -11.41 4.90
C LEU A 40 1.16 -11.33 5.71
N GLY A 41 1.26 -11.49 7.04
CA GLY A 41 0.08 -11.48 7.91
C GLY A 41 -0.40 -10.10 8.36
N ALA A 42 0.42 -9.06 8.27
CA ALA A 42 0.05 -7.71 8.68
C ALA A 42 0.89 -6.63 7.98
N ILE A 43 0.29 -5.44 7.83
CA ILE A 43 0.94 -4.23 7.31
C ILE A 43 0.78 -3.11 8.32
N ALA A 44 1.90 -2.52 8.74
CA ALA A 44 1.91 -1.32 9.57
C ALA A 44 1.88 -0.07 8.67
N LEU A 45 0.85 0.76 8.84
CA LEU A 45 0.70 1.99 8.07
C LEU A 45 1.12 3.20 8.92
N ARG A 46 1.99 4.05 8.35
CA ARG A 46 2.19 5.40 8.84
C ARG A 46 1.28 6.34 8.07
N LEU A 47 0.38 7.01 8.79
CA LEU A 47 -0.52 7.99 8.20
C LEU A 47 0.16 9.36 8.16
N TYR A 48 -0.07 10.09 7.08
CA TYR A 48 0.45 11.44 6.84
C TYR A 48 -0.72 12.41 6.67
N ALA A 49 -0.46 13.72 6.82
CA ALA A 49 -1.47 14.78 6.73
C ALA A 49 -2.60 14.63 7.78
N ASP A 50 -3.80 14.18 7.38
CA ASP A 50 -4.95 13.97 8.26
C ASP A 50 -5.15 12.46 8.54
N PRO A 51 -4.75 11.97 9.73
CA PRO A 51 -4.89 10.56 10.07
C PRO A 51 -6.35 10.11 10.19
N ALA A 52 -7.27 10.98 10.64
CA ALA A 52 -8.65 10.58 10.88
C ALA A 52 -9.37 10.29 9.57
N ASP A 53 -9.20 11.17 8.59
CA ASP A 53 -9.79 10.98 7.25
C ASP A 53 -9.10 9.82 6.51
N SER A 54 -7.79 9.66 6.69
CA SER A 54 -7.07 8.50 6.14
C SER A 54 -7.60 7.17 6.69
N ILE A 55 -7.86 7.09 8.01
CA ILE A 55 -8.44 5.89 8.64
C ILE A 55 -9.83 5.60 8.10
N ARG A 56 -10.68 6.64 7.96
CA ARG A 56 -12.02 6.48 7.37
C ARG A 56 -11.94 5.95 5.94
N LEU A 57 -11.10 6.56 5.10
CA LEU A 57 -10.90 6.12 3.72
C LEU A 57 -10.44 4.66 3.66
N ILE A 58 -9.49 4.26 4.50
CA ILE A 58 -9.02 2.86 4.58
C ILE A 58 -10.18 1.93 4.96
N GLY A 59 -10.94 2.27 6.00
CA GLY A 59 -12.07 1.45 6.47
C GLY A 59 -13.20 1.34 5.44
N GLU A 60 -13.49 2.41 4.71
CA GLU A 60 -14.59 2.47 3.75
C GLU A 60 -14.22 1.92 2.37
N ARG A 61 -12.96 2.04 1.96
CA ARG A 61 -12.53 1.79 0.58
C ARG A 61 -11.49 0.68 0.44
N VAL A 62 -10.68 0.40 1.45
CA VAL A 62 -9.60 -0.62 1.35
C VAL A 62 -10.01 -1.92 2.03
N VAL A 63 -10.41 -1.86 3.30
CA VAL A 63 -10.77 -3.03 4.11
C VAL A 63 -11.81 -3.94 3.46
N PRO A 64 -12.90 -3.42 2.82
CA PRO A 64 -13.91 -4.28 2.19
C PRO A 64 -13.37 -5.21 1.09
N HIS A 65 -12.22 -4.87 0.48
CA HIS A 65 -11.61 -5.67 -0.57
C HIS A 65 -10.65 -6.75 -0.03
N LEU A 66 -10.26 -6.66 1.24
CA LEU A 66 -9.32 -7.57 1.90
C LEU A 66 -10.00 -8.53 2.88
N SER A 67 -11.15 -8.14 3.43
CA SER A 67 -11.88 -8.93 4.44
C SER A 67 -12.86 -9.96 3.87
N ALA A 68 -12.71 -10.35 2.59
CA ALA A 68 -13.51 -11.40 1.99
C ALA A 68 -12.88 -12.79 2.26
N GLY A 69 -13.05 -13.28 3.48
CA GLY A 69 -12.67 -14.62 3.92
C GLY A 69 -13.07 -14.85 5.37
N ASP A 70 -13.92 -15.84 5.61
CA ASP A 70 -14.20 -16.44 6.93
C ASP A 70 -12.94 -17.03 7.58
#